data_AF-A0A920LKE8-F1
#
_entry.id   AF-A0A920LKE8-F1
#
_cell.length_a   1.000
_cell.length_b   1.000
_cell.length_c   1.000
_cell.angle_alpha   90.00
_cell.angle_beta   90.00
_cell.angle_gamma   90.00
#
_symmetry.space_group_name_H-M   'P 1'
#
loop_
_entity.id
_entity.type
_entity.pdbx_description
1 polymer ?
#
loop_
_entity_poly.entity_id
_entity_poly.type
_entity_poly.pdbx_seq_one_letter_code
_entity_poly.pdbx_strand_id
1 'polypeptide(L)' 'MNKQEKDKTIQALDNMLTDNNNFYLADISGLNAEQNSALRRLCFKRSVSIKVVKNTLLKKL' A
#
# COMPACT_ATOMS: atom_id res chain seq x y z
N MET A 1 -9.72 -3.11 13.43
CA MET A 1 -9.65 -4.09 12.34
C MET A 1 -10.28 -5.39 12.80
N ASN A 2 -11.56 -5.54 12.52
CA ASN A 2 -12.23 -6.84 12.67
C ASN A 2 -11.70 -7.83 11.63
N LYS A 3 -11.88 -9.14 11.88
CA LYS A 3 -11.43 -10.22 10.98
C LYS A 3 -11.91 -10.01 9.54
N GLN A 4 -13.18 -9.61 9.38
CA GLN A 4 -13.80 -9.31 8.09
C GLN A 4 -13.15 -8.14 7.33
N GLU A 5 -12.68 -7.10 8.03
CA GLU A 5 -12.00 -5.98 7.35
C GLU A 5 -10.63 -6.40 6.82
N LYS A 6 -9.95 -7.33 7.50
CA LYS A 6 -8.66 -7.84 7.07
C LYS A 6 -8.81 -8.65 5.78
N ASP A 7 -9.79 -9.55 5.72
CA ASP A 7 -10.11 -10.32 4.52
C ASP A 7 -10.46 -9.42 3.32
N LYS A 8 -11.32 -8.41 3.52
CA LYS A 8 -11.64 -7.43 2.47
C LYS A 8 -10.41 -6.68 1.98
N THR A 9 -9.49 -6.33 2.90
CA THR A 9 -8.26 -5.63 2.54
C THR A 9 -7.32 -6.53 1.73
N ILE A 10 -7.23 -7.82 2.08
CA ILE A 10 -6.45 -8.83 1.35
C ILE A 10 -7.00 -9.02 -0.06
N GLN A 11 -8.32 -9.21 -0.22
CA GLN A 11 -8.94 -9.33 -1.54
C GLN A 11 -8.78 -8.07 -2.39
N ALA A 12 -8.87 -6.88 -1.78
CA ALA A 12 -8.63 -5.63 -2.48
C ALA A 12 -7.16 -5.47 -2.91
N LEU A 13 -6.21 -6.01 -2.13
CA LEU A 13 -4.79 -6.05 -2.49
C LEU A 13 -4.54 -7.03 -3.64
N ASP A 14 -5.09 -8.24 -3.56
CA ASP A 14 -4.95 -9.27 -4.58
C ASP A 14 -5.45 -8.80 -5.96
N ASN A 15 -6.62 -8.15 -5.98
CA ASN A 15 -7.14 -7.51 -7.19
C ASN A 15 -6.22 -6.39 -7.71
N MET A 16 -5.67 -5.56 -6.82
CA MET A 16 -4.75 -4.49 -7.23
C MET A 16 -3.42 -5.02 -7.77
N LEU A 17 -2.86 -6.08 -7.18
CA LEU A 17 -1.64 -6.73 -7.67
C LEU A 17 -1.91 -7.43 -9.00
N THR A 18 -3.04 -8.11 -9.15
CA THR A 18 -3.39 -8.78 -10.41
C THR A 18 -3.61 -7.78 -11.55
N ASP A 19 -4.18 -6.61 -11.26
CA ASP A 19 -4.47 -5.57 -12.24
C ASP A 19 -3.25 -4.71 -12.61
N ASN A 20 -2.24 -4.59 -11.72
CA ASN A 20 -1.09 -3.71 -11.92
C ASN A 20 0.20 -4.52 -12.06
N ASN A 21 0.66 -4.76 -13.29
CA ASN A 21 1.86 -5.57 -13.58
C ASN A 21 3.19 -5.04 -12.98
N ASN A 22 3.25 -3.78 -12.53
CA ASN A 22 4.47 -3.15 -12.01
C ASN A 22 4.23 -2.60 -10.61
N PHE A 23 4.53 -3.39 -9.58
CA PHE A 23 4.48 -2.96 -8.18
C PHE A 23 5.88 -2.77 -7.62
N TYR A 24 6.03 -1.71 -6.82
CA TYR A 24 7.25 -1.42 -6.07
C TYR A 24 6.96 -1.61 -4.58
N LEU A 25 7.68 -2.54 -3.96
CA LEU A 25 7.67 -2.68 -2.50
C LEU A 25 8.83 -1.85 -1.95
N ALA A 26 8.49 -0.75 -1.30
CA ALA A 26 9.45 0.10 -0.62
C ALA A 26 9.15 0.13 0.87
N ASP A 27 10.19 0.00 1.68
CA ASP A 27 10.08 0.21 3.12
C ASP A 27 10.09 1.71 3.39
N ILE A 28 9.02 2.20 4.02
CA ILE A 28 8.86 3.61 4.40
C ILE A 28 9.17 3.85 5.88
N SER A 29 9.85 2.89 6.54
CA SER A 29 10.17 2.99 7.96
C SER A 29 11.20 4.11 8.16
N GLY A 30 10.88 5.07 9.03
CA GLY A 30 11.75 6.22 9.33
C GLY A 30 11.41 7.51 8.58
N LEU A 31 10.39 7.52 7.71
CA LEU A 31 9.88 8.77 7.13
C LEU A 31 9.03 9.55 8.15
N ASN A 32 9.36 10.82 8.33
CA ASN A 32 8.55 11.75 9.12
C ASN A 32 7.21 12.05 8.43
N ALA A 33 6.21 12.52 9.20
CA ALA A 33 4.87 12.81 8.68
C ALA A 33 4.88 13.75 7.47
N GLU A 34 5.73 14.80 7.50
CA GLU A 34 5.91 15.75 6.40
C GLU A 34 6.48 15.07 5.15
N GLN A 35 7.48 14.21 5.31
CA GLN A 35 8.12 13.51 4.21
C GLN A 35 7.18 12.49 3.56
N ASN A 36 6.39 11.76 4.35
CA ASN A 36 5.37 10.85 3.84
C ASN A 36 4.27 11.61 3.08
N SER A 37 3.86 12.79 3.57
CA SER A 37 2.89 13.63 2.86
C SER A 37 3.44 14.15 1.53
N ALA A 38 4.70 14.62 1.52
CA ALA A 38 5.38 15.05 0.31
C ALA A 38 5.50 13.90 -0.72
N LEU A 39 5.91 12.71 -0.27
CA LEU A 39 6.01 11.51 -1.11
C LEU A 39 4.65 11.13 -1.71
N ARG A 40 3.59 11.10 -0.90
CA ARG A 40 2.22 10.84 -1.37
C ARG A 40 1.78 11.83 -2.44
N ARG A 41 2.12 13.12 -2.27
CA ARG A 41 1.78 14.17 -3.24
C ARG A 41 2.57 14.03 -4.55
N LEU A 42 3.83 13.63 -4.47
CA LEU A 42 4.67 13.32 -5.65
C LEU A 42 4.15 12.09 -6.40
N CYS A 43 3.81 11.02 -5.68
CA CYS A 43 3.18 9.82 -6.26
C CYS A 43 1.87 10.17 -6.95
N PHE A 44 1.00 10.97 -6.31
CA PHE A 44 -0.25 11.43 -6.90
C PHE A 44 -0.03 12.25 -8.18
N LYS A 45 0.97 13.15 -8.19
CA LYS A 45 1.32 13.94 -9.39
C LYS A 45 1.82 13.06 -10.54
N ARG A 46 2.42 11.91 -10.25
CA ARG A 46 2.88 10.93 -11.23
C ARG A 46 1.83 9.85 -11.56
N SER A 47 0.59 10.01 -11.09
CA SER A 47 -0.48 9.02 -11.23
C SER A 47 -0.12 7.64 -10.67
N VAL A 48 0.71 7.60 -9.63
CA VAL A 48 1.12 6.37 -8.93
C VAL A 48 0.29 6.25 -7.65
N SER A 49 -0.44 5.14 -7.50
CA SER A 49 -1.15 4.81 -6.26
C SER A 49 -0.21 4.21 -5.23
N ILE A 50 -0.11 4.83 -4.05
CA ILE A 50 0.64 4.31 -2.90
C ILE A 50 -0.33 3.82 -1.82
N LYS A 51 -0.23 2.54 -1.45
CA LYS A 51 -0.95 1.96 -0.31
C LYS A 51 0.05 1.45 0.71
N VAL A 52 -0.16 1.84 1.96
CA VAL A 52 0.60 1.32 3.10
C VAL A 52 -0.19 0.16 3.67
N VAL A 53 0.45 -1.00 3.77
CA VAL A 53 -0.17 -2.24 4.24
C VAL A 53 0.63 -2.79 5.41
N LYS A 54 -0.06 -3.52 6.31
CA LYS A 54 0.65 -4.21 7.39
C LYS A 54 1.42 -5.40 6.81
N ASN A 55 2.67 -5.54 7.22
CA ASN A 55 3.54 -6.65 6.80
C ASN A 55 2.92 -8.02 7.14
N THR A 56 2.16 -8.12 8.24
CA THR A 56 1.46 -9.36 8.63
C THR A 56 0.27 -9.71 7.73
N LEU A 57 -0.30 -8.74 7.01
CA LEU A 57 -1.31 -8.98 5.98
C LEU A 57 -0.66 -9.34 4.65
N LEU A 58 0.46 -8.69 4.31
CA LEU A 58 1.20 -9.00 3.09
C LEU A 58 1.82 -10.40 3.10
N LYS A 59 2.18 -10.93 4.28
CA LYS A 59 2.60 -12.34 4.45
C LYS A 59 1.44 -13.36 4.42
N LYS A 60 0.19 -12.90 4.41
CA LYS A 60 -1.01 -13.75 4.39
C LYS A 60 -1.72 -13.79 3.03
N LEU A 61 -1.39 -12.86 2.13
CA LEU A 61 -1.50 -13.11 0.70
C LEU A 61 -0.67 -14.34 0.35
#